data_AF-A0A8T0FY30-F1
#
_entry.id   AF-A0A8T0FY30-F1
#
_cell.length_a   1.000
_cell.length_b   1.000
_cell.length_c   1.000
_cell.angle_alpha   90.00
_cell.angle_beta   90.00
_cell.angle_gamma   90.00
#
_symmetry.space_group_name_H-M   'P 1'
#
loop_
_entity.id
_entity.type
_entity.pdbx_description
1 polymer ?
#
loop_
_entity_poly.entity_id
_entity_poly.type
_entity_poly.pdbx_seq_one_letter_code
_entity_poly.pdbx_strand_id
1 'polypeptide(L)'
;MAETSFTSCGLYFYPWNTGKHKGLTCSYLWFAGVSCLIRPTAAILWLPLYLYHLWREKDCICMLGKTLFIGCIILSILLCCDRYFYGEWVLTPYNFFLFNWSNDIGAFYGQHNFLWYFFSGFPVVLGIHLLPFLMGFSLPYLRHFYLLIFWMILVLRSKFIKGAKINLQLSHILKKNSNVLFLMPCHSTPYYSYIHQNVSMKFLSCEPNFNNVDDYMEEADIFFDNPEFWLFQNYEKNDILIIPSHIVMFDTLFPQISRFLDKYNYSLCYQTFHSHFPESKTGQYVLIYCR
;
A
#
# COMPACT_ATOMS: atom_id res chain seq x y z
N MET A 1 -4.66 7.30 -10.64
CA MET A 1 -5.07 7.55 -12.03
C MET A 1 -4.49 8.87 -12.57
N ALA A 2 -4.70 10.02 -11.90
CA ALA A 2 -4.11 11.29 -12.35
C ALA A 2 -2.56 11.27 -12.45
N GLU A 3 -1.86 10.83 -11.40
CA GLU A 3 -0.39 10.65 -11.38
C GLU A 3 0.13 9.89 -12.60
N THR A 4 -0.47 8.74 -12.90
CA THR A 4 -0.11 7.88 -14.03
C THR A 4 -0.34 8.58 -15.36
N SER A 5 -1.44 9.33 -15.53
CA SER A 5 -1.71 10.12 -16.73
C SER A 5 -0.68 11.24 -16.94
N PHE A 6 -0.36 12.02 -15.89
CA PHE A 6 0.69 13.04 -15.98
C PHE A 6 2.05 12.42 -16.31
N THR A 7 2.38 11.28 -15.70
CA THR A 7 3.64 10.56 -15.98
C THR A 7 3.70 10.08 -17.44
N SER A 8 2.63 9.48 -17.96
CA SER A 8 2.55 9.08 -19.39
C SER A 8 2.69 10.27 -20.34
N CYS A 9 2.00 11.38 -20.08
CA CYS A 9 2.15 12.60 -20.89
C CYS A 9 3.57 13.17 -20.81
N GLY A 10 4.18 13.20 -19.62
CA GLY A 10 5.56 13.63 -19.44
C GLY A 10 6.55 12.76 -20.23
N LEU A 11 6.42 11.44 -20.16
CA LEU A 11 7.29 10.50 -20.88
C LEU A 11 7.13 10.59 -22.41
N TYR A 12 5.94 10.97 -22.89
CA TYR A 12 5.71 11.27 -24.31
C TYR A 12 6.46 12.54 -24.75
N PHE A 13 6.46 13.60 -23.94
CA PHE A 13 7.18 14.86 -24.23
C PHE A 13 8.68 14.83 -23.85
N TYR A 14 9.17 13.75 -23.26
CA TYR A 14 10.57 13.64 -22.83
C TYR A 14 11.52 13.51 -24.04
N PRO A 15 12.66 14.24 -24.08
CA PRO A 15 13.57 14.24 -25.22
C PRO A 15 14.47 12.99 -25.27
N TRP A 16 13.89 11.83 -25.60
CA TRP A 16 14.62 10.56 -25.78
C TRP A 16 15.78 10.71 -26.78
N ASN A 17 15.49 11.24 -27.98
CA ASN A 17 16.47 11.48 -29.04
C ASN A 17 16.67 12.98 -29.29
N THR A 18 17.93 13.45 -29.25
CA THR A 18 18.37 14.85 -29.41
C THR A 18 18.15 15.44 -30.81
N GLY A 19 17.52 14.72 -31.74
CA GLY A 19 17.62 14.97 -33.18
C GLY A 19 16.53 15.81 -33.85
N LYS A 20 15.39 16.15 -33.21
CA LYS A 20 14.25 16.75 -33.95
C LYS A 20 13.55 18.00 -33.39
N HIS A 21 13.56 18.30 -32.09
CA HIS A 21 12.81 19.48 -31.57
C HIS A 21 13.53 20.23 -30.43
N LYS A 22 14.36 21.23 -30.78
CA LYS A 22 15.02 22.12 -29.80
C LYS A 22 14.06 22.96 -28.94
N GLY A 23 12.82 23.18 -29.40
CA GLY A 23 11.82 24.00 -28.69
C GLY A 23 10.98 23.26 -27.64
N LEU A 24 10.77 21.94 -27.80
CA LEU A 24 9.91 21.16 -26.89
C LEU A 24 10.65 20.51 -25.71
N THR A 25 11.99 20.61 -25.65
CA THR A 25 12.85 19.82 -24.74
C THR A 25 12.50 19.91 -23.26
N CYS A 26 11.87 21.00 -22.81
CA CYS A 26 11.54 21.24 -21.41
C CYS A 26 10.05 21.05 -21.07
N SER A 27 9.19 20.75 -22.05
CA SER A 27 7.72 20.71 -21.82
C SER A 27 7.31 19.62 -20.82
N TYR A 28 8.06 18.52 -20.76
CA TYR A 28 7.85 17.44 -19.79
C TYR A 28 8.03 17.89 -18.33
N LEU A 29 8.75 18.99 -18.05
CA LEU A 29 9.00 19.47 -16.68
C LEU A 29 7.70 19.88 -15.96
N TRP A 30 6.69 20.36 -16.70
CA TRP A 30 5.36 20.65 -16.15
C TRP A 30 4.68 19.37 -15.65
N PHE A 31 4.63 18.35 -16.50
CA PHE A 31 4.04 17.05 -16.19
C PHE A 31 4.79 16.32 -15.06
N ALA A 32 6.12 16.38 -15.09
CA ALA A 32 6.98 15.85 -14.05
C ALA A 32 6.74 16.56 -12.70
N GLY A 33 6.78 17.89 -12.69
CA GLY A 33 6.55 18.71 -11.49
C GLY A 33 5.18 18.47 -10.86
N VAL A 34 4.12 18.46 -11.67
CA VAL A 34 2.76 18.13 -11.21
C VAL A 34 2.70 16.72 -10.63
N SER A 35 3.31 15.71 -11.29
CA SER A 35 3.31 14.34 -10.77
C SER A 35 4.05 14.21 -9.42
N CYS A 36 5.18 14.91 -9.24
CA CYS A 36 5.95 14.92 -8.00
C CYS A 36 5.25 15.68 -6.85
N LEU A 37 4.44 16.70 -7.15
CA LEU A 37 3.67 17.42 -6.14
C LEU A 37 2.39 16.65 -5.73
N ILE A 38 1.70 16.02 -6.69
CA ILE A 38 0.58 15.10 -6.40
C ILE A 38 1.09 13.92 -5.56
N ARG A 39 2.30 13.42 -5.84
CA ARG A 39 2.89 12.31 -5.10
C ARG A 39 4.42 12.41 -5.08
N PRO A 40 5.04 12.71 -3.92
CA PRO A 40 6.50 12.82 -3.80
C PRO A 40 7.28 11.59 -4.29
N THR A 41 6.68 10.39 -4.24
CA THR A 41 7.29 9.16 -4.75
C THR A 41 7.52 9.16 -6.27
N ALA A 42 6.79 9.96 -7.04
CA ALA A 42 7.02 10.09 -8.49
C ALA A 42 8.41 10.67 -8.82
N ALA A 43 9.04 11.38 -7.87
CA ALA A 43 10.43 11.82 -8.00
C ALA A 43 11.42 10.66 -8.21
N ILE A 44 11.11 9.44 -7.74
CA ILE A 44 11.95 8.23 -7.95
C ILE A 44 12.10 7.91 -9.44
N LEU A 45 11.04 8.13 -10.23
CA LEU A 45 11.05 7.95 -11.70
C LEU A 45 11.69 9.16 -12.39
N TRP A 46 11.36 10.38 -11.95
CA TRP A 46 11.77 11.60 -12.65
C TRP A 46 13.21 12.03 -12.40
N LEU A 47 13.77 11.78 -11.22
CA LEU A 47 15.15 12.15 -10.87
C LEU A 47 16.20 11.55 -11.82
N PRO A 48 16.25 10.24 -12.11
CA PRO A 48 17.25 9.69 -13.03
C PRO A 48 17.10 10.21 -14.47
N LEU A 49 15.86 10.43 -14.94
CA LEU A 49 15.60 11.04 -16.25
C LEU A 49 16.07 12.49 -16.29
N TYR A 50 15.77 13.27 -15.25
CA TYR A 50 16.20 14.66 -15.15
C TYR A 50 17.73 14.79 -15.10
N LEU A 51 18.42 13.93 -14.34
CA LEU A 51 19.88 13.88 -14.29
C LEU A 51 20.49 13.44 -15.63
N TYR A 52 19.91 12.46 -16.32
CA TYR A 52 20.36 12.03 -17.64
C TYR A 52 20.18 13.13 -18.71
N HIS A 53 19.09 13.91 -18.64
CA HIS A 53 18.88 15.05 -19.52
C HIS A 53 19.85 16.20 -19.19
N LEU A 54 20.06 16.54 -17.91
CA LEU A 54 21.08 17.51 -17.48
C LEU A 54 22.49 17.13 -17.94
N TRP A 55 22.84 15.85 -17.94
CA TRP A 55 24.17 15.39 -18.38
C TRP A 55 24.39 15.48 -19.90
N ARG A 56 23.30 15.48 -20.70
CA ARG A 56 23.37 15.59 -22.16
C ARG A 56 23.36 17.04 -22.66
N GLU A 57 22.68 17.93 -21.96
CA GLU A 57 22.56 19.32 -22.39
C GLU A 57 23.79 20.16 -22.03
N LYS A 58 24.17 21.06 -22.94
CA LYS A 58 25.34 21.93 -22.78
C LYS A 58 25.05 23.12 -21.85
N ASP A 59 23.80 23.57 -21.80
CA ASP A 59 23.37 24.78 -21.11
C ASP A 59 22.62 24.46 -19.79
N CYS A 60 23.24 23.67 -18.91
CA CYS A 60 22.65 23.18 -17.66
C CYS A 60 22.02 24.30 -16.80
N ILE A 61 22.64 25.50 -16.78
CA ILE A 61 22.16 26.66 -16.02
C ILE A 61 20.79 27.15 -16.54
N CYS A 62 20.61 27.20 -17.86
CA CYS A 62 19.34 27.58 -18.48
C CYS A 62 18.24 26.56 -18.19
N MET A 63 18.58 25.27 -18.21
CA MET A 63 17.66 24.19 -17.85
C MET A 63 17.26 24.25 -16.36
N LEU A 64 18.22 24.45 -15.44
CA LEU A 64 17.94 24.64 -14.01
C LEU A 64 17.05 25.86 -13.74
N GLY A 65 17.30 26.99 -14.40
CA GLY A 65 16.47 28.18 -14.30
C GLY A 65 15.01 27.93 -14.74
N LYS A 66 14.80 27.17 -15.83
CA LYS A 66 13.46 26.73 -16.27
C LYS A 66 12.80 25.80 -15.26
N THR A 67 13.52 24.82 -14.72
CA THR A 67 13.00 23.90 -13.69
C THR A 67 12.56 24.66 -12.44
N LEU A 68 13.37 25.62 -11.97
CA LEU A 68 13.03 26.47 -10.82
C LEU A 68 11.78 27.32 -11.11
N PHE A 69 11.73 28.00 -12.25
CA PHE A 69 10.58 28.83 -12.64
C PHE A 69 9.27 28.01 -12.71
N ILE A 70 9.31 26.85 -13.37
CA ILE A 70 8.16 25.93 -13.46
C ILE A 70 7.78 25.41 -12.07
N GLY A 71 8.76 24.98 -11.26
CA GLY A 71 8.55 24.51 -9.89
C GLY A 71 7.88 25.57 -9.00
N CYS A 72 8.35 26.82 -9.04
CA CYS A 72 7.75 27.93 -8.33
C CYS A 72 6.29 28.18 -8.73
N ILE A 73 5.96 28.11 -10.03
CA ILE A 73 4.57 28.30 -10.50
C ILE A 73 3.67 27.17 -9.98
N ILE A 74 4.04 25.90 -10.16
CA ILE A 74 3.19 24.79 -9.75
C ILE A 74 3.05 24.75 -8.21
N LEU A 75 4.12 25.04 -7.47
CA LEU A 75 4.08 25.17 -6.01
C LEU A 75 3.19 26.32 -5.55
N SER A 76 3.21 27.47 -6.25
CA SER A 76 2.34 28.60 -5.93
C SER A 76 0.87 28.27 -6.19
N ILE A 77 0.56 27.59 -7.30
CA ILE A 77 -0.80 27.09 -7.58
C ILE A 77 -1.26 26.13 -6.49
N LEU A 78 -0.40 25.20 -6.07
CA LEU A 78 -0.70 24.25 -5.00
C LEU A 78 -0.97 24.96 -3.67
N LEU A 79 -0.11 25.89 -3.25
CA LEU A 79 -0.31 26.67 -2.02
C LEU A 79 -1.60 27.51 -2.05
N CYS A 80 -1.98 28.06 -3.21
CA CYS A 80 -3.25 28.76 -3.37
C CYS A 80 -4.46 27.81 -3.27
N CYS A 81 -4.38 26.60 -3.85
CA CYS A 81 -5.40 25.57 -3.70
C CYS A 81 -5.52 25.10 -2.24
N ASP A 82 -4.40 24.75 -1.61
CA ASP A 82 -4.34 24.31 -0.21
C ASP A 82 -4.93 25.41 0.71
N ARG A 83 -4.57 26.68 0.48
CA ARG A 83 -5.15 27.83 1.21
C ARG A 83 -6.66 27.99 0.99
N TYR A 84 -7.17 27.69 -0.21
CA TYR A 84 -8.59 27.78 -0.52
C TYR A 84 -9.41 26.67 0.16
N PHE A 85 -8.89 25.43 0.21
CA PHE A 85 -9.60 24.29 0.79
C PHE A 85 -9.43 24.17 2.31
N TYR A 86 -8.23 24.40 2.84
CA TYR A 86 -7.94 24.24 4.28
C TYR A 86 -8.09 25.53 5.09
N GLY A 87 -8.22 26.70 4.44
CA GLY A 87 -8.30 28.00 5.11
C GLY A 87 -6.98 28.50 5.72
N GLU A 88 -5.96 27.64 5.79
CA GLU A 88 -4.61 27.94 6.32
C GLU A 88 -3.52 27.73 5.26
N TRP A 89 -2.33 28.27 5.50
CA TRP A 89 -1.19 28.06 4.59
C TRP A 89 -0.52 26.72 4.90
N VAL A 90 -1.00 25.67 4.24
CA VAL A 90 -0.51 24.29 4.38
C VAL A 90 0.32 23.92 3.14
N LEU A 91 1.42 23.17 3.34
CA LEU A 91 2.18 22.56 2.25
C LEU A 91 1.95 21.05 2.24
N THR A 92 0.87 20.61 1.58
CA THR A 92 0.40 19.22 1.62
C THR A 92 1.48 18.16 1.31
N PRO A 93 2.37 18.32 0.30
CA PRO A 93 3.39 17.32 0.00
C PRO A 93 4.47 17.20 1.09
N TYR A 94 4.77 18.28 1.81
CA TYR A 94 5.71 18.27 2.93
C TYR A 94 5.09 17.55 4.13
N ASN A 95 3.85 17.86 4.47
CA ASN A 95 3.12 17.18 5.55
C ASN A 95 2.95 15.68 5.24
N PHE A 96 2.64 15.33 3.99
CA PHE A 96 2.60 13.94 3.53
C PHE A 96 3.97 13.25 3.69
N PHE A 97 5.06 13.91 3.27
CA PHE A 97 6.41 13.36 3.45
C PHE A 97 6.76 13.17 4.92
N LEU A 98 6.54 14.18 5.76
CA LEU A 98 6.80 14.14 7.20
C LEU A 98 6.06 12.97 7.85
N PHE A 99 4.76 12.83 7.59
CA PHE A 99 3.89 11.78 8.12
C PHE A 99 4.28 10.36 7.65
N ASN A 100 4.66 10.18 6.38
CA ASN A 100 5.12 8.89 5.85
C ASN A 100 6.57 8.54 6.26
N TRP A 101 7.36 9.55 6.63
CA TRP A 101 8.71 9.36 7.14
C TRP A 101 8.71 9.04 8.63
N SER A 102 7.90 9.74 9.44
CA SER A 102 7.84 9.55 10.89
C SER A 102 7.02 8.33 11.33
N ASN A 103 5.87 8.07 10.68
CA ASN A 103 4.87 7.11 11.20
C ASN A 103 4.76 5.82 10.37
N ASP A 104 5.60 5.67 9.34
CA ASP A 104 5.74 4.50 8.45
C ASP A 104 4.46 3.69 8.07
N ILE A 105 3.36 4.40 7.85
CA ILE A 105 2.04 3.80 7.58
C ILE A 105 2.02 3.01 6.25
N GLY A 106 3.05 3.16 5.40
CA GLY A 106 3.26 2.28 4.24
C GLY A 106 3.48 0.81 4.62
N ALA A 107 4.05 0.52 5.79
CA ALA A 107 4.21 -0.84 6.32
C ALA A 107 2.92 -1.42 6.92
N PHE A 108 2.02 -0.55 7.40
CA PHE A 108 0.75 -0.89 8.03
C PHE A 108 -0.27 -1.52 7.06
N TYR A 109 -0.13 -1.27 5.76
CA TYR A 109 -0.93 -1.93 4.71
C TYR A 109 -0.37 -3.32 4.28
N GLY A 110 0.38 -3.98 5.19
CA GLY A 110 0.93 -5.33 5.08
C GLY A 110 2.38 -5.37 4.57
N GLN A 111 3.17 -6.40 4.93
CA GLN A 111 4.54 -6.70 4.42
C GLN A 111 4.66 -8.17 3.88
N HIS A 112 5.55 -8.46 2.90
CA HIS A 112 5.58 -9.71 2.07
C HIS A 112 6.91 -9.85 1.29
N ASN A 113 7.35 -11.10 1.10
CA ASN A 113 8.55 -11.49 0.34
C ASN A 113 8.62 -10.97 -1.13
N PHE A 114 9.86 -10.63 -1.55
CA PHE A 114 10.33 -10.33 -2.91
C PHE A 114 9.75 -11.24 -4.00
N LEU A 115 9.82 -12.56 -3.84
CA LEU A 115 9.44 -13.53 -4.90
C LEU A 115 7.98 -13.36 -5.35
N TRP A 116 7.08 -13.02 -4.43
CA TRP A 116 5.67 -12.76 -4.75
C TRP A 116 5.52 -11.59 -5.71
N TYR A 117 6.36 -10.54 -5.65
CA TYR A 117 6.27 -9.44 -6.63
C TYR A 117 6.55 -9.94 -8.03
N PHE A 118 7.58 -10.76 -8.21
CA PHE A 118 7.93 -11.26 -9.53
C PHE A 118 6.88 -12.23 -10.07
N PHE A 119 6.40 -13.17 -9.25
CA PHE A 119 5.52 -14.26 -9.69
C PHE A 119 4.01 -13.99 -9.55
N SER A 120 3.58 -12.97 -8.80
CA SER A 120 2.15 -12.70 -8.55
C SER A 120 1.80 -11.22 -8.70
N GLY A 121 2.59 -10.31 -8.12
CA GLY A 121 2.32 -8.87 -8.22
C GLY A 121 2.46 -8.32 -9.62
N PHE A 122 3.56 -8.63 -10.27
CA PHE A 122 3.92 -8.11 -11.58
C PHE A 122 2.97 -8.61 -12.69
N PRO A 123 2.59 -9.90 -12.75
CA PRO A 123 1.53 -10.37 -13.65
C PRO A 123 0.17 -9.73 -13.38
N VAL A 124 -0.22 -9.53 -12.12
CA VAL A 124 -1.53 -8.93 -11.77
C VAL A 124 -1.59 -7.43 -12.10
N VAL A 125 -0.52 -6.68 -11.84
CA VAL A 125 -0.45 -5.23 -12.12
C VAL A 125 -0.36 -4.95 -13.63
N LEU A 126 0.38 -5.77 -14.39
CA LEU A 126 0.42 -5.63 -15.86
C LEU A 126 -0.85 -6.17 -16.52
N GLY A 127 -1.45 -7.23 -15.97
CA GLY A 127 -2.63 -7.89 -16.51
C GLY A 127 -2.46 -8.22 -17.99
N ILE A 128 -3.33 -7.67 -18.84
CA ILE A 128 -3.32 -7.85 -20.30
C ILE A 128 -2.03 -7.30 -20.93
N HIS A 129 -1.38 -6.29 -20.33
CA HIS A 129 -0.14 -5.70 -20.84
C HIS A 129 1.11 -6.58 -20.60
N LEU A 130 0.99 -7.71 -19.89
CA LEU A 130 2.11 -8.61 -19.62
C LEU A 130 2.74 -9.17 -20.91
N LEU A 131 1.92 -9.57 -21.89
CA LEU A 131 2.42 -10.11 -23.16
C LEU A 131 3.18 -9.05 -23.99
N PRO A 132 2.63 -7.84 -24.27
CA PRO A 132 3.39 -6.74 -24.87
C PRO A 132 4.67 -6.39 -24.10
N PHE A 133 4.62 -6.39 -22.76
CA PHE A 133 5.78 -6.08 -21.92
C PHE A 133 6.92 -7.10 -22.11
N LEU A 134 6.60 -8.39 -22.16
CA LEU A 134 7.57 -9.46 -22.38
C LEU A 134 8.17 -9.42 -23.80
N MET A 135 7.34 -9.16 -24.82
CA MET A 135 7.80 -9.01 -26.21
C MET A 135 8.78 -7.83 -26.38
N GLY A 136 8.63 -6.77 -25.57
CA GLY A 136 9.50 -5.61 -25.63
C GLY A 136 10.96 -5.87 -25.23
N PHE A 137 11.28 -6.94 -24.48
CA PHE A 137 12.68 -7.27 -24.13
C PHE A 137 13.54 -7.57 -25.37
N SER A 138 12.91 -8.04 -26.46
CA SER A 138 13.58 -8.29 -27.74
C SER A 138 13.84 -7.02 -28.57
N LEU A 139 13.34 -5.85 -28.14
CA LEU A 139 13.43 -4.59 -28.88
C LEU A 139 14.55 -3.69 -28.30
N PRO A 140 15.70 -3.52 -28.99
CA PRO A 140 16.87 -2.85 -28.42
C PRO A 140 16.63 -1.37 -28.09
N TYR A 141 15.65 -0.71 -28.73
CA TYR A 141 15.32 0.69 -28.44
C TYR A 141 14.71 0.89 -27.04
N LEU A 142 14.10 -0.15 -26.46
CA LEU A 142 13.48 -0.10 -25.13
C LEU A 142 14.48 -0.30 -23.97
N ARG A 143 15.77 -0.55 -24.24
CA ARG A 143 16.78 -0.85 -23.20
C ARG A 143 16.83 0.20 -22.08
N HIS A 144 16.72 1.49 -22.42
CA HIS A 144 16.71 2.58 -21.43
C HIS A 144 15.46 2.56 -20.53
N PHE A 145 14.31 2.15 -21.08
CA PHE A 145 13.06 2.02 -20.33
C PHE A 145 13.13 0.85 -19.32
N TYR A 146 13.69 -0.30 -19.73
CA TYR A 146 13.91 -1.43 -18.82
C TYR A 146 14.92 -1.12 -17.70
N LEU A 147 15.97 -0.34 -17.97
CA LEU A 147 16.89 0.14 -16.94
C LEU A 147 16.18 1.05 -15.92
N LEU A 148 15.26 1.91 -16.38
CA LEU A 148 14.44 2.76 -15.49
C LEU A 148 13.45 1.93 -14.65
N ILE A 149 12.83 0.90 -15.22
CA ILE A 149 11.97 -0.03 -14.46
C ILE A 149 12.77 -0.76 -13.39
N PHE A 150 13.96 -1.26 -13.74
CA PHE A 150 14.87 -1.91 -12.79
C PHE A 150 15.30 -0.97 -11.66
N TRP A 151 15.61 0.29 -11.98
CA TRP A 151 15.86 1.34 -11.00
C TRP A 151 14.67 1.59 -10.07
N MET A 152 13.45 1.71 -10.62
CA MET A 152 12.23 1.86 -9.79
C MET A 152 12.04 0.66 -8.86
N ILE A 153 12.22 -0.57 -9.33
CA ILE A 153 12.12 -1.78 -8.50
C ILE A 153 13.18 -1.77 -7.38
N LEU A 154 14.41 -1.35 -7.67
CA LEU A 154 15.47 -1.24 -6.67
C LEU A 154 15.20 -0.17 -5.60
N VAL A 155 14.63 0.98 -5.97
CA VAL A 155 14.36 2.08 -5.03
C VAL A 155 13.06 1.85 -4.24
N LEU A 156 12.00 1.36 -4.90
CA LEU A 156 10.73 1.03 -4.25
C LEU A 156 10.80 -0.23 -3.35
N ARG A 157 11.93 -0.96 -3.39
CA ARG A 157 12.27 -2.05 -2.46
C ARG A 157 12.14 -1.65 -0.98
N SER A 158 12.26 -0.37 -0.62
CA SER A 158 12.35 0.07 0.77
C SER A 158 11.01 0.11 1.53
N LYS A 159 9.87 0.36 0.86
CA LYS A 159 8.55 0.53 1.51
C LYS A 159 7.38 0.35 0.53
N PHE A 160 6.97 -0.87 0.14
CA PHE A 160 5.75 -0.98 -0.69
C PHE A 160 5.10 -2.36 -0.81
N ILE A 161 4.03 -2.67 -0.07
CA ILE A 161 3.49 -4.04 0.03
C ILE A 161 1.91 -4.15 -0.07
N LYS A 162 1.21 -5.14 0.52
CA LYS A 162 0.13 -5.96 -0.14
C LYS A 162 -0.82 -6.78 0.78
N GLY A 163 -1.95 -7.31 0.24
CA GLY A 163 -2.86 -8.24 0.96
C GLY A 163 -4.00 -9.00 0.21
N ALA A 164 -3.86 -9.46 -1.04
CA ALA A 164 -5.04 -9.81 -1.89
C ALA A 164 -5.62 -11.26 -1.87
N LYS A 165 -5.02 -12.27 -1.22
CA LYS A 165 -5.36 -13.70 -1.52
C LYS A 165 -6.36 -14.40 -0.57
N ILE A 166 -6.59 -13.88 0.64
CA ILE A 166 -7.31 -14.64 1.71
C ILE A 166 -8.82 -14.74 1.49
N ASN A 167 -9.48 -13.70 0.97
CA ASN A 167 -10.94 -13.61 1.04
C ASN A 167 -11.72 -14.55 0.12
N LEU A 168 -11.11 -15.02 -0.97
CA LEU A 168 -11.80 -15.78 -2.03
C LEU A 168 -12.25 -17.19 -1.58
N GLN A 169 -11.76 -17.68 -0.43
CA GLN A 169 -12.13 -18.99 0.13
C GLN A 169 -13.07 -18.89 1.35
N LEU A 170 -13.14 -17.75 2.03
CA LEU A 170 -14.06 -17.52 3.16
C LEU A 170 -15.54 -17.59 2.72
N SER A 171 -15.88 -17.13 1.53
CA SER A 171 -17.25 -17.14 0.98
C SER A 171 -17.86 -18.54 0.82
N HIS A 172 -17.05 -19.60 0.77
CA HIS A 172 -17.53 -20.99 0.69
C HIS A 172 -17.74 -21.64 2.07
N ILE A 173 -17.10 -21.10 3.11
CA ILE A 173 -17.14 -21.65 4.48
C ILE A 173 -18.23 -20.95 5.29
N LEU A 174 -18.37 -19.65 5.11
CA LEU A 174 -19.36 -18.84 5.82
C LEU A 174 -20.77 -19.16 5.32
N LYS A 175 -21.68 -19.35 6.29
CA LYS A 175 -23.12 -19.47 6.06
C LYS A 175 -23.77 -18.10 6.27
N LYS A 176 -24.95 -17.91 5.67
CA LYS A 176 -25.77 -16.71 5.88
C LYS A 176 -26.05 -16.51 7.38
N ASN A 177 -25.87 -15.29 7.87
CA ASN A 177 -25.95 -14.90 9.29
C ASN A 177 -24.83 -15.45 10.20
N SER A 178 -23.69 -15.93 9.67
CA SER A 178 -22.49 -16.15 10.50
C SER A 178 -22.01 -14.84 11.16
N ASN A 179 -21.45 -14.95 12.37
CA ASN A 179 -20.73 -13.88 13.06
C ASN A 179 -19.24 -14.24 13.11
N VAL A 180 -18.39 -13.48 12.41
CA VAL A 180 -16.97 -13.81 12.18
C VAL A 180 -16.08 -12.83 12.92
N LEU A 181 -15.18 -13.32 13.76
CA LEU A 181 -14.17 -12.51 14.43
C LEU A 181 -12.80 -12.70 13.74
N PHE A 182 -12.22 -11.62 13.24
CA PHE A 182 -10.87 -11.59 12.68
C PHE A 182 -9.88 -11.13 13.75
N LEU A 183 -9.09 -12.08 14.28
CA LEU A 183 -7.97 -11.84 15.18
C LEU A 183 -6.67 -11.84 14.36
N MET A 184 -6.54 -10.82 13.52
CA MET A 184 -5.43 -10.63 12.60
C MET A 184 -4.97 -9.16 12.66
N PRO A 185 -3.70 -8.85 12.33
CA PRO A 185 -3.26 -7.47 12.15
C PRO A 185 -4.12 -6.74 11.12
N CYS A 186 -4.32 -5.44 11.32
CA CYS A 186 -5.14 -4.61 10.45
C CYS A 186 -4.68 -4.67 8.99
N HIS A 187 -5.64 -4.46 8.07
CA HIS A 187 -5.46 -4.55 6.61
C HIS A 187 -4.97 -5.90 6.05
N SER A 188 -4.80 -6.96 6.86
CA SER A 188 -4.41 -8.30 6.39
C SER A 188 -5.43 -8.96 5.44
N THR A 189 -6.71 -8.54 5.48
CA THR A 189 -7.78 -9.11 4.65
C THR A 189 -8.67 -8.01 4.03
N PRO A 190 -9.02 -8.06 2.73
CA PRO A 190 -9.85 -7.03 2.07
C PRO A 190 -11.35 -7.06 2.45
N TYR A 191 -11.71 -7.66 3.58
CA TYR A 191 -13.02 -7.63 4.25
C TYR A 191 -14.26 -7.81 3.34
N TYR A 192 -15.34 -7.04 3.54
CA TYR A 192 -16.61 -7.12 2.77
C TYR A 192 -16.44 -7.02 1.25
N SER A 193 -15.35 -6.45 0.74
CA SER A 193 -15.11 -6.24 -0.70
C SER A 193 -15.16 -7.52 -1.55
N TYR A 194 -15.02 -8.69 -0.91
CA TYR A 194 -15.07 -10.01 -1.53
C TYR A 194 -16.17 -10.93 -0.95
N ILE A 195 -16.71 -10.61 0.24
CA ILE A 195 -17.69 -11.45 0.93
C ILE A 195 -19.07 -10.86 0.68
N HIS A 196 -19.63 -11.13 -0.50
CA HIS A 196 -20.96 -10.68 -0.93
C HIS A 196 -22.11 -11.49 -0.27
N GLN A 197 -22.05 -11.67 1.05
CA GLN A 197 -23.04 -12.40 1.83
C GLN A 197 -23.43 -11.60 3.08
N ASN A 198 -24.66 -11.81 3.57
CA ASN A 198 -25.09 -11.19 4.83
C ASN A 198 -24.46 -11.93 6.02
N VAL A 199 -23.29 -11.46 6.44
CA VAL A 199 -22.53 -11.94 7.61
C VAL A 199 -22.13 -10.76 8.48
N SER A 200 -22.27 -10.93 9.80
CA SER A 200 -21.67 -10.02 10.77
C SER A 200 -20.18 -10.33 10.83
N MET A 201 -19.33 -9.32 10.79
CA MET A 201 -17.89 -9.50 10.92
C MET A 201 -17.30 -8.42 11.83
N LYS A 202 -16.52 -8.80 12.85
CA LYS A 202 -15.72 -7.89 13.67
C LYS A 202 -14.23 -8.11 13.39
N PHE A 203 -13.47 -7.02 13.31
CA PHE A 203 -12.02 -6.99 13.22
C PHE A 203 -11.47 -6.17 14.39
N LEU A 204 -10.18 -6.36 14.70
CA LEU A 204 -9.46 -5.48 15.63
C LEU A 204 -9.27 -4.11 14.96
N SER A 205 -9.64 -3.03 15.64
CA SER A 205 -9.39 -1.67 15.14
C SER A 205 -7.92 -1.27 15.31
N CYS A 206 -7.44 -0.49 14.35
CA CYS A 206 -6.14 0.18 14.35
C CYS A 206 -6.35 1.62 13.87
N GLU A 207 -7.33 2.31 14.46
CA GLU A 207 -7.53 3.73 14.16
C GLU A 207 -6.40 4.52 14.83
N PRO A 208 -5.65 5.36 14.10
CA PRO A 208 -4.62 6.19 14.72
C PRO A 208 -5.27 7.24 15.62
N ASN A 209 -4.50 7.79 16.55
CA ASN A 209 -4.96 8.73 17.57
C ASN A 209 -5.34 10.11 17.01
N PHE A 210 -6.46 10.22 16.29
CA PHE A 210 -6.95 11.48 15.72
C PHE A 210 -7.30 12.54 16.77
N ASN A 211 -7.57 12.12 18.01
CA ASN A 211 -8.01 12.99 19.11
C ASN A 211 -6.87 13.44 20.04
N ASN A 212 -5.61 13.07 19.75
CA ASN A 212 -4.43 13.34 20.59
C ASN A 212 -4.64 12.98 22.08
N VAL A 213 -5.24 11.82 22.34
CA VAL A 213 -5.39 11.28 23.70
C VAL A 213 -4.02 10.79 24.20
N ASP A 214 -3.59 11.23 25.38
CA ASP A 214 -2.34 10.74 26.00
C ASP A 214 -2.43 9.23 26.29
N ASP A 215 -1.31 8.52 26.14
CA ASP A 215 -1.19 7.05 26.28
C ASP A 215 -2.18 6.21 25.42
N TYR A 216 -2.62 6.73 24.27
CA TYR A 216 -3.43 5.98 23.32
C TYR A 216 -2.68 4.74 22.77
N MET A 217 -3.28 3.57 22.95
CA MET A 217 -2.90 2.33 22.25
C MET A 217 -4.05 1.81 21.40
N GLU A 218 -3.73 1.25 20.24
CA GLU A 218 -4.70 0.67 19.30
C GLU A 218 -5.35 -0.61 19.89
N GLU A 219 -6.62 -0.89 19.56
CA GLU A 219 -7.32 -2.12 20.01
C GLU A 219 -6.53 -3.38 19.63
N ALA A 220 -5.91 -3.38 18.44
CA ALA A 220 -5.04 -4.45 18.00
C ALA A 220 -3.76 -4.60 18.85
N ASP A 221 -3.12 -3.52 19.28
CA ASP A 221 -1.92 -3.60 20.12
C ASP A 221 -2.26 -4.07 21.54
N ILE A 222 -3.35 -3.54 22.13
CA ILE A 222 -3.89 -4.02 23.41
C ILE A 222 -4.25 -5.51 23.32
N PHE A 223 -4.81 -5.95 22.19
CA PHE A 223 -5.09 -7.36 21.94
C PHE A 223 -3.81 -8.20 21.85
N PHE A 224 -2.83 -7.80 21.03
CA PHE A 224 -1.61 -8.59 20.81
C PHE A 224 -0.66 -8.62 22.01
N ASP A 225 -0.78 -7.69 22.97
CA ASP A 225 -0.07 -7.75 24.25
C ASP A 225 -0.59 -8.88 25.15
N ASN A 226 -1.92 -9.06 25.25
CA ASN A 226 -2.52 -10.17 26.01
C ASN A 226 -3.85 -10.69 25.39
N PRO A 227 -3.78 -11.57 24.37
CA PRO A 227 -4.96 -12.07 23.66
C PRO A 227 -5.96 -12.84 24.53
N GLU A 228 -5.48 -13.66 25.46
CA GLU A 228 -6.32 -14.48 26.35
C GLU A 228 -7.18 -13.57 27.24
N PHE A 229 -6.54 -12.61 27.92
CA PHE A 229 -7.22 -11.66 28.78
C PHE A 229 -8.19 -10.78 28.00
N TRP A 230 -7.78 -10.27 26.83
CA TRP A 230 -8.63 -9.42 26.00
C TRP A 230 -9.89 -10.16 25.54
N LEU A 231 -9.78 -11.43 25.11
CA LEU A 231 -10.93 -12.24 24.69
C LEU A 231 -11.91 -12.48 25.84
N PHE A 232 -11.43 -12.85 27.03
CA PHE A 232 -12.30 -13.06 28.18
C PHE A 232 -12.95 -11.75 28.66
N GLN A 233 -12.24 -10.63 28.71
CA GLN A 233 -12.84 -9.34 29.09
C GLN A 233 -13.94 -8.91 28.10
N ASN A 234 -13.76 -9.11 26.79
CA ASN A 234 -14.73 -8.68 25.78
C ASN A 234 -15.92 -9.63 25.59
N TYR A 235 -15.71 -10.95 25.71
CA TYR A 235 -16.71 -11.97 25.36
C TYR A 235 -17.20 -12.85 26.52
N GLU A 236 -16.59 -12.80 27.71
CA GLU A 236 -17.12 -13.51 28.90
C GLU A 236 -17.91 -12.58 29.83
N LYS A 237 -17.52 -11.31 29.97
CA LYS A 237 -18.17 -10.38 30.92
C LYS A 237 -19.36 -9.60 30.39
N ASN A 238 -19.57 -9.57 29.07
CA ASN A 238 -20.66 -8.83 28.45
C ASN A 238 -21.80 -9.79 28.07
N ASP A 239 -22.81 -9.91 28.93
CA ASP A 239 -24.01 -10.75 28.73
C ASP A 239 -24.79 -10.46 27.41
N ILE A 240 -24.49 -9.33 26.76
CA ILE A 240 -25.14 -8.85 25.53
C ILE A 240 -24.36 -9.27 24.26
N LEU A 241 -23.07 -9.62 24.37
CA LEU A 241 -22.21 -9.87 23.21
C LEU A 241 -22.24 -11.33 22.75
N ILE A 242 -22.80 -11.54 21.56
CA ILE A 242 -22.90 -12.86 20.92
C ILE A 242 -21.50 -13.39 20.58
N ILE A 243 -21.08 -14.45 21.28
CA ILE A 243 -19.87 -15.25 21.00
C ILE A 243 -19.82 -15.58 19.49
N PRO A 244 -18.71 -15.27 18.79
CA PRO A 244 -18.64 -15.40 17.33
C PRO A 244 -18.78 -16.85 16.88
N SER A 245 -19.45 -17.13 15.77
CA SER A 245 -19.55 -18.49 15.24
C SER A 245 -18.27 -18.94 14.54
N HIS A 246 -17.45 -18.01 14.04
CA HIS A 246 -16.19 -18.28 13.38
C HIS A 246 -15.09 -17.34 13.91
N ILE A 247 -13.88 -17.87 14.13
CA ILE A 247 -12.68 -17.11 14.48
C ILE A 247 -11.63 -17.34 13.40
N VAL A 248 -11.12 -16.25 12.82
CA VAL A 248 -10.08 -16.25 11.78
C VAL A 248 -8.81 -15.64 12.37
N MET A 249 -7.72 -16.39 12.35
CA MET A 249 -6.44 -15.97 12.94
C MET A 249 -5.23 -16.57 12.22
N PHE A 250 -4.04 -16.12 12.58
CA PHE A 250 -2.78 -16.79 12.21
C PHE A 250 -2.44 -17.94 13.17
N ASP A 251 -1.70 -18.94 12.69
CA ASP A 251 -1.21 -20.08 13.48
C ASP A 251 -0.32 -19.68 14.66
N THR A 252 0.35 -18.52 14.58
CA THR A 252 1.13 -17.94 15.68
C THR A 252 0.30 -17.55 16.90
N LEU A 253 -0.99 -17.25 16.74
CA LEU A 253 -1.89 -16.85 17.83
C LEU A 253 -2.48 -18.04 18.60
N PHE A 254 -2.57 -19.22 17.98
CA PHE A 254 -3.16 -20.42 18.57
C PHE A 254 -2.68 -20.75 20.00
N PRO A 255 -1.37 -20.80 20.32
CA PRO A 255 -0.92 -21.14 21.67
C PRO A 255 -1.33 -20.11 22.74
N GLN A 256 -1.64 -18.87 22.36
CA GLN A 256 -2.05 -17.80 23.27
C GLN A 256 -3.55 -17.80 23.57
N ILE A 257 -4.39 -18.38 22.71
CA ILE A 257 -5.86 -18.38 22.88
C ILE A 257 -6.50 -19.77 22.99
N SER A 258 -5.69 -20.84 23.01
CA SER A 258 -6.15 -22.25 23.05
C SER A 258 -7.22 -22.51 24.11
N ARG A 259 -7.02 -22.06 25.35
CA ARG A 259 -7.99 -22.20 26.45
C ARG A 259 -9.35 -21.55 26.17
N PHE A 260 -9.37 -20.42 25.47
CA PHE A 260 -10.61 -19.77 25.05
C PHE A 260 -11.33 -20.62 23.99
N LEU A 261 -10.58 -21.17 23.03
CA LEU A 261 -11.12 -22.06 22.00
C LEU A 261 -11.72 -23.34 22.61
N ASP A 262 -10.99 -23.98 23.53
CA ASP A 262 -11.40 -25.19 24.23
C ASP A 262 -12.67 -24.95 25.09
N LYS A 263 -12.70 -23.87 25.88
CA LYS A 263 -13.84 -23.51 26.75
C LYS A 263 -15.16 -23.35 26.00
N TYR A 264 -15.10 -22.87 24.74
CA TYR A 264 -16.27 -22.63 23.91
C TYR A 264 -16.48 -23.68 22.81
N ASN A 265 -15.77 -24.82 22.85
CA ASN A 265 -15.86 -25.93 21.91
C ASN A 265 -15.62 -25.54 20.44
N TYR A 266 -14.65 -24.66 20.18
CA TYR A 266 -14.24 -24.35 18.82
C TYR A 266 -13.40 -25.48 18.21
N SER A 267 -13.71 -25.83 16.95
CA SER A 267 -12.96 -26.82 16.17
C SER A 267 -12.34 -26.18 14.93
N LEU A 268 -11.20 -26.70 14.47
CA LEU A 268 -10.54 -26.22 13.26
C LEU A 268 -11.35 -26.66 12.03
N CYS A 269 -12.02 -25.70 11.38
CA CYS A 269 -12.82 -25.94 10.18
C CYS A 269 -12.00 -25.90 8.90
N TYR A 270 -11.02 -25.00 8.85
CA TYR A 270 -10.24 -24.76 7.65
C TYR A 270 -8.86 -24.18 7.99
N GLN A 271 -7.88 -24.57 7.19
CA GLN A 271 -6.52 -24.06 7.24
C GLN A 271 -6.10 -23.72 5.81
N THR A 272 -5.58 -22.52 5.60
CA THR A 272 -5.00 -22.12 4.32
C THR A 272 -3.61 -21.55 4.51
N PHE A 273 -2.76 -21.75 3.51
CA PHE A 273 -1.37 -21.30 3.55
C PHE A 273 -1.29 -19.78 3.26
N HIS A 274 -0.57 -19.05 4.12
CA HIS A 274 -0.34 -17.62 3.99
C HIS A 274 1.01 -17.29 3.37
N SER A 275 2.10 -17.68 4.04
CA SER A 275 3.47 -17.28 3.71
C SER A 275 4.48 -18.32 4.22
N HIS A 276 5.59 -18.52 3.50
CA HIS A 276 6.73 -19.32 4.01
C HIS A 276 7.60 -18.52 4.98
N PHE A 277 7.34 -17.22 5.10
CA PHE A 277 8.10 -16.25 5.88
C PHE A 277 7.10 -15.50 6.78
N PRO A 278 6.85 -16.00 8.00
CA PRO A 278 6.04 -15.31 9.00
C PRO A 278 6.81 -14.15 9.62
N GLU A 279 6.10 -13.11 10.06
CA GLU A 279 6.63 -11.98 10.83
C GLU A 279 6.10 -12.06 12.28
N SER A 280 6.38 -11.06 13.14
CA SER A 280 6.05 -11.15 14.57
C SER A 280 4.56 -11.37 14.87
N LYS A 281 3.66 -10.74 14.12
CA LYS A 281 2.20 -10.85 14.26
C LYS A 281 1.52 -11.63 13.11
N THR A 282 2.29 -12.21 12.19
CA THR A 282 1.75 -12.95 11.02
C THR A 282 2.27 -14.38 10.98
N GLY A 283 1.44 -15.30 10.49
CA GLY A 283 1.71 -16.74 10.56
C GLY A 283 2.02 -17.39 9.22
N GLN A 284 2.45 -18.65 9.25
CA GLN A 284 2.59 -19.44 8.02
C GLN A 284 1.23 -19.85 7.46
N TYR A 285 0.23 -20.00 8.34
CA TYR A 285 -1.12 -20.43 7.99
C TYR A 285 -2.17 -19.50 8.58
N VAL A 286 -3.24 -19.25 7.82
CA VAL A 286 -4.49 -18.73 8.38
C VAL A 286 -5.35 -19.91 8.82
N LEU A 287 -5.75 -19.91 10.09
CA LEU A 287 -6.63 -20.88 10.70
C LEU A 287 -8.03 -20.28 10.84
N ILE A 288 -9.05 -21.07 10.50
CA ILE A 288 -10.46 -20.74 10.71
C ILE A 288 -11.04 -21.79 11.65
N TYR A 289 -11.40 -21.34 12.84
CA TYR A 289 -12.13 -22.13 13.85
C TYR A 289 -13.62 -21.82 13.78
N CYS A 290 -14.48 -22.81 13.97
CA CYS A 290 -15.92 -22.61 14.10
C CYS A 290 -16.54 -23.46 15.22
N ARG A 291 -17.78 -23.07 15.55
CA ARG A 291 -18.67 -23.70 16.54
C ARG A 291 -20.05 -23.90 15.92
#